data_AF-A0AAU7TA84-F1
#
_entry.id   AF-A0AAU7TA84-F1
#
_cell.length_a   1.000
_cell.length_b   1.000
_cell.length_c   1.000
_cell.angle_alpha   90.00
_cell.angle_beta   90.00
_cell.angle_gamma   90.00
#
_symmetry.space_group_name_H-M   'P 1'
#
loop_
_entity.id
_entity.type
_entity.pdbx_description
1 polymer ?
#
loop_
_entity_poly.entity_id
_entity_poly.type
_entity_poly.pdbx_seq_one_letter_code
_entity_poly.pdbx_strand_id
1 'polypeptide(L)'
;MPGRLKTAVRLATAGVLVTGMLAGAPTDALAADATADGTATAAGACKIGAGSVTAGGDHTHRVITAGSPPTVQEKSRYTDLFPEGLPRLSTLYIHDPVVPGYGGAYGGHVVIGSGLYSSSYFLTEAGEVARDQSHNFRVGGGWGDATFLESSYPYDTDPWALVNHYALRSNGTITRWDSKGGFGWTNPQSAGGFSAVKTMALISQTATYDTFLATTRGGALYTIRLPLTSPMKPVVKRVRSSTWQAFDALIAEKCGQYGTLLLGIDKDTRSGYLYAVGHANGTATVIKGLGKVPATFADPVHFRDTAEPGIAPPLYGE
;
A
#
# COMPACT_ATOMS: atom_id res chain seq x y z
N MET A 1 -39.93 -32.06 0.07
CA MET A 1 -39.19 -32.84 -0.95
C MET A 1 -39.79 -32.49 -2.30
N PRO A 2 -39.05 -32.30 -3.41
CA PRO A 2 -37.60 -32.39 -3.69
C PRO A 2 -37.00 -30.97 -3.98
N GLY A 3 -35.70 -30.67 -4.05
CA GLY A 3 -34.52 -31.45 -4.40
C GLY A 3 -34.11 -31.18 -5.86
N ARG A 4 -32.83 -30.78 -6.08
CA ARG A 4 -32.07 -30.64 -7.35
C ARG A 4 -31.93 -29.20 -7.88
N LEU A 5 -30.80 -28.74 -8.44
CA LEU A 5 -29.55 -29.40 -8.87
C LEU A 5 -28.44 -28.32 -8.88
N LYS A 6 -27.27 -28.59 -8.29
CA LYS A 6 -26.03 -27.82 -8.53
C LYS A 6 -25.36 -28.40 -9.78
N THR A 7 -25.22 -27.61 -10.84
CA THR A 7 -24.47 -28.00 -12.03
C THR A 7 -23.06 -27.45 -11.92
N ALA A 8 -22.12 -28.33 -11.55
CA ALA A 8 -20.69 -28.09 -11.71
C ALA A 8 -20.31 -28.45 -13.16
N VAL A 9 -19.83 -27.47 -13.93
CA VAL A 9 -19.21 -27.73 -15.22
C VAL A 9 -17.74 -28.04 -14.98
N ARG A 10 -17.39 -29.33 -15.09
CA ARG A 10 -16.00 -29.79 -15.24
C ARG A 10 -15.63 -29.65 -16.72
N LEU A 11 -14.64 -28.81 -17.04
CA LEU A 11 -14.01 -28.85 -18.35
C LEU A 11 -12.96 -29.98 -18.37
N ALA A 12 -13.14 -30.89 -19.32
CA ALA A 12 -12.26 -32.00 -19.59
C ALA A 12 -11.02 -31.55 -20.37
N THR A 13 -9.86 -31.93 -19.88
CA THR A 13 -8.57 -31.89 -20.58
C THR A 13 -8.56 -32.91 -21.71
N ALA A 14 -8.29 -32.46 -22.94
CA ALA A 14 -7.91 -33.32 -24.06
C ALA A 14 -6.45 -33.02 -24.43
N GLY A 15 -5.58 -33.99 -24.17
CA GLY A 15 -4.18 -33.96 -24.59
C GLY A 15 -4.06 -34.31 -26.07
N VAL A 16 -3.26 -33.55 -26.80
CA VAL A 16 -2.76 -33.91 -28.12
C VAL A 16 -1.24 -33.89 -28.04
N LEU A 17 -0.65 -35.08 -28.22
CA LEU A 17 0.78 -35.31 -28.35
C LEU A 17 1.15 -35.06 -29.83
N VAL A 18 2.04 -34.10 -30.11
CA VAL A 18 2.69 -33.99 -31.43
C VAL A 18 4.20 -33.96 -31.21
N THR A 19 4.85 -35.02 -31.67
CA THR A 19 6.30 -35.14 -31.80
C THR A 19 6.76 -34.48 -33.10
N GLY A 20 7.68 -33.53 -33.02
CA GLY A 20 8.34 -32.92 -34.17
C GLY A 20 9.68 -32.33 -33.78
N MET A 21 10.77 -33.00 -34.15
CA MET A 21 12.13 -32.46 -34.15
C MET A 21 12.34 -31.59 -35.39
N LEU A 22 12.99 -30.42 -35.26
CA LEU A 22 13.97 -29.85 -36.21
C LEU A 22 14.55 -28.49 -35.72
N ALA A 23 15.88 -28.48 -35.57
CA ALA A 23 16.89 -27.43 -35.79
C ALA A 23 16.61 -25.92 -35.55
N GLY A 24 17.23 -25.37 -34.49
CA GLY A 24 18.24 -24.30 -34.50
C GLY A 24 18.05 -22.99 -35.29
N ALA A 25 17.76 -21.90 -34.56
CA ALA A 25 18.26 -20.54 -34.80
C ALA A 25 18.23 -19.74 -33.46
N PRO A 26 19.18 -18.82 -33.18
CA PRO A 26 19.22 -18.07 -31.93
C PRO A 26 18.26 -16.88 -32.03
N THR A 27 17.13 -16.96 -31.35
CA THR A 27 16.28 -15.80 -31.08
C THR A 27 16.60 -15.33 -29.67
N ASP A 28 17.16 -14.13 -29.55
CA ASP A 28 17.23 -13.38 -28.30
C ASP A 28 15.81 -13.20 -27.77
N ALA A 29 15.44 -14.05 -26.81
CA ALA A 29 14.19 -13.98 -26.11
C ALA A 29 14.27 -12.80 -25.12
N LEU A 30 13.41 -11.80 -25.35
CA LEU A 30 13.05 -10.78 -24.37
C LEU A 30 12.65 -11.48 -23.07
N ALA A 31 13.43 -11.27 -22.03
CA ALA A 31 13.12 -11.72 -20.69
C ALA A 31 11.86 -11.00 -20.21
N ALA A 32 10.75 -11.74 -20.12
CA ALA A 32 9.60 -11.36 -19.31
C ALA A 32 10.08 -11.26 -17.85
N ASP A 33 9.95 -10.07 -17.28
CA ASP A 33 10.35 -9.73 -15.91
C ASP A 33 9.37 -10.37 -14.91
N ALA A 34 9.46 -11.70 -14.77
CA ALA A 34 8.73 -12.49 -13.79
C ALA A 34 9.62 -12.71 -12.56
N THR A 35 9.63 -11.75 -11.63
CA THR A 35 10.03 -12.02 -10.24
C THR A 35 9.10 -11.30 -9.26
N ALA A 36 8.03 -11.99 -8.88
CA ALA A 36 7.37 -11.81 -7.60
C ALA A 36 7.44 -13.14 -6.86
N ASP A 37 8.32 -13.22 -5.86
CA ASP A 37 8.43 -14.35 -4.93
C ASP A 37 7.17 -14.41 -4.06
N GLY A 38 6.22 -15.23 -4.51
CA GLY A 38 5.01 -15.61 -3.79
C GLY A 38 5.06 -17.08 -3.38
N THR A 39 6.11 -17.53 -2.71
CA THR A 39 6.11 -18.78 -1.94
C THR A 39 6.88 -18.61 -0.64
N ALA A 40 6.27 -19.00 0.48
CA ALA A 40 6.94 -19.05 1.76
C ALA A 40 7.97 -20.20 1.77
N THR A 41 9.20 -19.94 1.32
CA THR A 41 10.38 -20.75 1.66
C THR A 41 11.69 -20.00 1.36
N ALA A 42 12.65 -20.12 2.28
CA ALA A 42 13.95 -19.42 2.40
C ALA A 42 13.86 -17.93 2.81
N ALA A 43 14.66 -17.55 3.83
CA ALA A 43 14.70 -16.20 4.39
C ALA A 43 15.31 -15.19 3.40
N GLY A 44 14.53 -14.81 2.38
CA GLY A 44 14.81 -13.63 1.57
C GLY A 44 14.75 -12.37 2.42
N ALA A 45 15.60 -11.39 2.10
CA ALA A 45 15.56 -10.10 2.77
C ALA A 45 14.19 -9.42 2.59
N CYS A 46 13.65 -8.84 3.67
CA CYS A 46 12.38 -8.12 3.63
C CYS A 46 12.42 -6.96 2.64
N LYS A 47 11.29 -6.65 1.98
CA LYS A 47 11.18 -5.62 0.95
C LYS A 47 10.05 -4.64 1.26
N ILE A 48 10.19 -3.38 0.81
CA ILE A 48 9.11 -2.39 0.74
C ILE A 48 8.86 -2.02 -0.71
N GLY A 49 7.62 -2.12 -1.17
CA GLY A 49 7.13 -1.42 -2.36
C GLY A 49 6.80 0.02 -1.99
N ALA A 50 7.62 0.97 -2.45
CA ALA A 50 7.41 2.40 -2.22
C ALA A 50 6.99 3.05 -3.54
N GLY A 51 5.70 3.38 -3.62
CA GLY A 51 5.13 4.16 -4.71
C GLY A 51 5.21 5.66 -4.47
N SER A 52 5.18 6.44 -5.54
CA SER A 52 5.09 7.89 -5.48
C SER A 52 4.35 8.48 -6.67
N VAL A 53 3.83 9.69 -6.48
CA VAL A 53 3.38 10.55 -7.58
C VAL A 53 4.36 11.70 -7.72
N THR A 54 4.97 11.87 -8.89
CA THR A 54 5.93 12.94 -9.16
C THR A 54 5.22 14.29 -9.24
N ALA A 55 5.98 15.39 -9.20
CA ALA A 55 5.42 16.73 -9.43
C ALA A 55 4.76 16.89 -10.82
N GLY A 56 5.24 16.14 -11.81
CA GLY A 56 4.65 16.06 -13.16
C GLY A 56 3.43 15.15 -13.26
N GLY A 57 2.98 14.53 -12.16
CA GLY A 57 1.81 13.66 -12.19
C GLY A 57 2.07 12.25 -12.73
N ASP A 58 3.34 11.82 -12.76
CA ASP A 58 3.69 10.44 -13.09
C ASP A 58 3.51 9.54 -11.86
N HIS A 59 3.09 8.29 -12.05
CA HIS A 59 3.21 7.26 -11.04
C HIS A 59 4.58 6.59 -11.19
N THR A 60 5.35 6.50 -10.10
CA THR A 60 6.55 5.67 -10.05
C THR A 60 6.50 4.74 -8.86
N HIS A 61 7.28 3.66 -8.91
CA HIS A 61 7.47 2.80 -7.76
C HIS A 61 8.90 2.29 -7.71
N ARG A 62 9.32 1.86 -6.54
CA ARG A 62 10.61 1.23 -6.31
C ARG A 62 10.50 0.17 -5.23
N VAL A 63 11.36 -0.83 -5.33
CA VAL A 63 11.47 -1.88 -4.34
C VAL A 63 12.72 -1.64 -3.50
N ILE A 64 12.53 -1.43 -2.20
CA ILE A 64 13.62 -1.22 -1.25
C ILE A 64 13.83 -2.51 -0.48
N THR A 65 15.01 -3.12 -0.59
CA THR A 65 15.33 -4.36 0.10
C THR A 65 16.13 -4.08 1.36
N ALA A 66 15.71 -4.67 2.47
CA ALA A 66 16.39 -4.61 3.75
C ALA A 66 17.80 -5.21 3.65
N GLY A 67 18.77 -4.52 4.22
CA GLY A 67 20.17 -4.92 4.23
C GLY A 67 20.98 -3.95 5.09
N SER A 68 22.29 -4.13 5.11
CA SER A 68 23.21 -3.17 5.72
C SER A 68 24.42 -3.03 4.78
N PRO A 69 24.36 -2.14 3.78
CA PRO A 69 23.31 -1.13 3.54
C PRO A 69 22.03 -1.68 2.86
N PRO A 70 20.89 -0.96 2.94
CA PRO A 70 19.71 -1.25 2.11
C PRO A 70 20.01 -1.07 0.62
N THR A 71 19.27 -1.78 -0.24
CA THR A 71 19.37 -1.66 -1.71
C THR A 71 18.05 -1.19 -2.31
N VAL A 72 18.12 -0.60 -3.51
CA VAL A 72 16.96 -0.07 -4.22
C VAL A 72 16.95 -0.62 -5.63
N GLN A 73 15.78 -1.09 -6.06
CA GLN A 73 15.46 -1.38 -7.45
C GLN A 73 14.40 -0.38 -7.90
N GLU A 74 14.78 0.54 -8.79
CA GLU A 74 13.81 1.39 -9.47
C GLU A 74 12.98 0.54 -10.44
N LYS A 75 11.72 0.92 -10.60
CA LYS A 75 10.80 0.24 -11.50
C LYS A 75 10.22 1.22 -12.53
N SER A 76 9.39 0.70 -13.42
CA SER A 76 8.77 1.47 -14.50
C SER A 76 8.04 2.69 -13.95
N ARG A 77 8.20 3.79 -14.68
CA ARG A 77 7.45 5.03 -14.52
C ARG A 77 6.30 5.03 -15.52
N TYR A 78 5.14 5.45 -15.06
CA TYR A 78 3.95 5.63 -15.89
C TYR A 78 3.59 7.11 -15.92
N THR A 79 3.76 7.74 -17.08
CA THR A 79 3.66 9.20 -17.21
C THR A 79 2.22 9.69 -17.27
N ASP A 80 1.97 10.97 -17.01
CA ASP A 80 0.71 11.67 -17.34
C ASP A 80 -0.55 11.00 -16.76
N LEU A 81 -0.44 10.41 -15.56
CA LEU A 81 -1.58 9.74 -14.90
C LEU A 81 -2.43 10.72 -14.08
N PHE A 82 -1.80 11.79 -13.60
CA PHE A 82 -2.44 12.80 -12.79
C PHE A 82 -2.13 14.21 -13.31
N PRO A 83 -3.02 15.19 -13.07
CA PRO A 83 -2.71 16.58 -13.40
C PRO A 83 -1.48 17.07 -12.62
N GLU A 84 -0.58 17.78 -13.30
CA GLU A 84 0.66 18.27 -12.70
C GLU A 84 0.41 19.11 -11.44
N GLY A 85 1.20 18.86 -10.39
CA GLY A 85 1.18 19.62 -9.13
C GLY A 85 -0.08 19.52 -8.27
N LEU A 86 -1.12 18.78 -8.70
CA LEU A 86 -2.38 18.66 -7.96
C LEU A 86 -2.48 17.47 -6.98
N PRO A 87 -1.86 16.30 -7.22
CA PRO A 87 -1.84 15.20 -6.26
C PRO A 87 -1.18 15.59 -4.95
N ARG A 88 -1.82 15.22 -3.83
CA ARG A 88 -1.35 15.58 -2.48
C ARG A 88 -1.24 14.41 -1.53
N LEU A 89 -2.12 13.44 -1.65
CA LEU A 89 -2.19 12.24 -0.81
C LEU A 89 -2.62 11.07 -1.66
N SER A 90 -2.22 9.87 -1.27
CA SER A 90 -2.69 8.63 -1.85
C SER A 90 -2.89 7.61 -0.72
N THR A 91 -3.85 6.70 -0.90
CA THR A 91 -3.82 5.43 -0.18
C THR A 91 -2.67 4.58 -0.70
N LEU A 92 -2.48 3.39 -0.13
CA LEU A 92 -1.78 2.33 -0.84
C LEU A 92 -2.34 2.15 -2.26
N TYR A 93 -1.46 1.77 -3.18
CA TYR A 93 -1.82 1.31 -4.51
C TYR A 93 -1.67 -0.20 -4.55
N ILE A 94 -2.68 -0.83 -5.14
CA ILE A 94 -2.66 -2.24 -5.46
C ILE A 94 -2.24 -2.37 -6.91
N HIS A 95 -1.32 -3.29 -7.20
CA HIS A 95 -1.07 -3.77 -8.53
C HIS A 95 -1.51 -5.23 -8.68
N ASP A 96 -2.24 -5.52 -9.76
CA ASP A 96 -2.58 -6.86 -10.21
C ASP A 96 -1.77 -7.13 -11.49
N PRO A 97 -0.78 -8.05 -11.46
CA PRO A 97 0.02 -8.35 -12.62
C PRO A 97 -0.64 -9.34 -13.60
N VAL A 98 -1.76 -9.98 -13.24
CA VAL A 98 -2.38 -11.06 -14.02
C VAL A 98 -3.81 -10.69 -14.41
N VAL A 99 -3.91 -9.78 -15.36
CA VAL A 99 -5.20 -9.31 -15.89
C VAL A 99 -5.39 -9.82 -17.32
N PRO A 100 -6.39 -10.68 -17.61
CA PRO A 100 -6.63 -11.17 -18.96
C PRO A 100 -6.77 -10.05 -20.00
N GLY A 101 -5.91 -10.05 -21.02
CA GLY A 101 -5.87 -9.05 -22.09
C GLY A 101 -5.09 -7.78 -21.78
N TYR A 102 -4.40 -7.71 -20.64
CA TYR A 102 -3.61 -6.57 -20.20
C TYR A 102 -2.28 -7.03 -19.57
N GLY A 103 -1.29 -6.13 -19.53
CA GLY A 103 -0.01 -6.35 -18.83
C GLY A 103 -0.07 -6.11 -17.33
N GLY A 104 -1.23 -5.71 -16.81
CA GLY A 104 -1.50 -5.49 -15.39
C GLY A 104 -2.52 -4.38 -15.15
N ALA A 105 -2.96 -4.23 -13.91
CA ALA A 105 -3.83 -3.16 -13.45
C ALA A 105 -3.33 -2.55 -12.15
N TYR A 106 -3.60 -1.27 -11.96
CA TYR A 106 -3.26 -0.52 -10.76
C TYR A 106 -4.51 0.17 -10.23
N GLY A 107 -4.69 0.18 -8.91
CA GLY A 107 -5.86 0.79 -8.28
C GLY A 107 -5.57 1.37 -6.91
N GLY A 108 -6.13 2.55 -6.64
CA GLY A 108 -6.01 3.23 -5.35
C GLY A 108 -6.94 4.44 -5.25
N HIS A 109 -6.77 5.23 -4.20
CA HIS A 109 -7.45 6.52 -4.08
C HIS A 109 -6.45 7.64 -3.89
N VAL A 110 -6.67 8.75 -4.60
CA VAL A 110 -5.76 9.91 -4.62
C VAL A 110 -6.55 11.17 -4.29
N VAL A 111 -5.97 12.05 -3.47
CA VAL A 111 -6.47 13.41 -3.30
C VAL A 111 -5.80 14.29 -4.34
N ILE A 112 -6.61 14.81 -5.26
CA ILE A 112 -6.21 15.74 -6.31
C ILE A 112 -6.86 17.10 -6.00
N GLY A 113 -6.04 18.09 -5.67
CA GLY A 113 -6.52 19.37 -5.12
C GLY A 113 -7.29 19.17 -3.82
N SER A 114 -8.61 19.40 -3.84
CA SER A 114 -9.52 19.22 -2.69
C SER A 114 -10.53 18.09 -2.88
N GLY A 115 -10.40 17.31 -3.95
CA GLY A 115 -11.26 16.17 -4.27
C GLY A 115 -10.57 14.82 -4.01
N LEU A 116 -11.34 13.84 -3.54
CA LEU A 116 -10.94 12.44 -3.52
C LEU A 116 -11.36 11.78 -4.83
N TYR A 117 -10.44 11.03 -5.42
CA TYR A 117 -10.63 10.29 -6.65
C TYR A 117 -10.33 8.82 -6.42
N SER A 118 -11.16 7.95 -6.95
CA SER A 118 -10.80 6.55 -7.20
C SER A 118 -10.01 6.53 -8.50
N SER A 119 -8.77 6.08 -8.43
CA SER A 119 -7.84 6.10 -9.55
C SER A 119 -7.45 4.70 -9.93
N SER A 120 -7.60 4.39 -11.21
CA SER A 120 -7.25 3.09 -11.77
C SER A 120 -6.67 3.25 -13.17
N TYR A 121 -5.73 2.39 -13.53
CA TYR A 121 -5.25 2.29 -14.90
C TYR A 121 -4.78 0.88 -15.20
N PHE A 122 -4.82 0.51 -16.48
CA PHE A 122 -4.32 -0.75 -16.98
C PHE A 122 -3.03 -0.53 -17.78
N LEU A 123 -2.22 -1.57 -17.85
CA LEU A 123 -1.11 -1.65 -18.78
C LEU A 123 -1.52 -2.48 -19.99
N THR A 124 -1.05 -2.09 -21.18
CA THR A 124 -1.07 -2.95 -22.36
C THR A 124 -0.15 -4.16 -22.11
N GLU A 125 -0.27 -5.21 -22.91
CA GLU A 125 0.65 -6.37 -22.82
C GLU A 125 2.12 -6.00 -23.09
N ALA A 126 2.37 -4.84 -23.75
CA ALA A 126 3.69 -4.28 -23.93
C ALA A 126 4.21 -3.48 -22.72
N GLY A 127 3.42 -3.35 -21.65
CA GLY A 127 3.79 -2.64 -20.42
C GLY A 127 3.57 -1.13 -20.47
N GLU A 128 2.89 -0.59 -21.49
CA GLU A 128 2.55 0.83 -21.60
C GLU A 128 1.19 1.11 -20.93
N VAL A 129 0.92 2.35 -20.51
CA VAL A 129 -0.41 2.69 -19.97
C VAL A 129 -1.48 2.61 -21.07
N ALA A 130 -2.48 1.76 -20.89
CA ALA A 130 -3.70 1.75 -21.71
C ALA A 130 -4.55 2.99 -21.37
N ARG A 131 -4.34 4.08 -22.11
CA ARG A 131 -4.89 5.41 -21.80
C ARG A 131 -6.42 5.46 -21.85
N ASP A 132 -7.04 4.65 -22.70
CA ASP A 132 -8.49 4.50 -22.80
C ASP A 132 -9.10 3.80 -21.56
N GLN A 133 -8.29 3.05 -20.81
CA GLN A 133 -8.65 2.37 -19.56
C GLN A 133 -8.03 3.04 -18.32
N SER A 134 -7.54 4.27 -18.44
CA SER A 134 -6.99 5.06 -17.34
C SER A 134 -8.02 6.08 -16.86
N HIS A 135 -8.36 6.01 -15.58
CA HIS A 135 -9.46 6.78 -15.01
C HIS A 135 -9.13 7.36 -13.65
N ASN A 136 -9.56 8.60 -13.44
CA ASN A 136 -9.63 9.26 -12.15
C ASN A 136 -11.10 9.65 -11.91
N PHE A 137 -11.87 8.76 -11.28
CA PHE A 137 -13.28 9.00 -10.98
C PHE A 137 -13.42 9.76 -9.67
N ARG A 138 -14.05 10.93 -9.71
CA ARG A 138 -14.25 11.74 -8.52
C ARG A 138 -15.24 11.07 -7.58
N VAL A 139 -14.79 10.74 -6.37
CA VAL A 139 -15.63 10.17 -5.30
C VAL A 139 -16.34 11.29 -4.54
N GLY A 140 -15.64 12.38 -4.21
CA GLY A 140 -16.22 13.46 -3.41
C GLY A 140 -15.30 14.66 -3.19
N GLY A 141 -15.86 15.75 -2.67
CA GLY A 141 -15.12 16.96 -2.28
C GLY A 141 -14.84 17.05 -0.78
N GLY A 142 -14.14 18.11 -0.37
CA GLY A 142 -13.89 18.40 1.05
C GLY A 142 -12.67 17.70 1.63
N TRP A 143 -11.66 17.41 0.81
CA TRP A 143 -10.43 16.72 1.21
C TRP A 143 -9.21 17.66 1.34
N GLY A 144 -9.40 18.96 1.16
CA GLY A 144 -8.30 19.94 1.12
C GLY A 144 -7.52 20.08 2.44
N ASP A 145 -8.14 19.75 3.58
CA ASP A 145 -7.53 19.78 4.91
C ASP A 145 -7.06 18.40 5.39
N ALA A 146 -7.18 17.36 4.56
CA ALA A 146 -6.62 16.05 4.86
C ALA A 146 -5.09 16.10 4.82
N THR A 147 -4.44 15.41 5.75
CA THR A 147 -2.98 15.34 5.88
C THR A 147 -2.45 13.91 5.81
N PHE A 148 -3.34 12.92 5.83
CA PHE A 148 -3.02 11.50 5.68
C PHE A 148 -4.23 10.79 5.08
N LEU A 149 -3.97 9.77 4.25
CA LEU A 149 -4.96 8.91 3.63
C LEU A 149 -4.41 7.48 3.59
N GLU A 150 -5.21 6.47 3.94
CA GLU A 150 -4.81 5.07 3.82
C GLU A 150 -6.02 4.14 3.72
N SER A 151 -5.83 2.95 3.14
CA SER A 151 -6.82 1.87 3.14
C SER A 151 -6.31 0.65 3.89
N SER A 152 -7.21 -0.10 4.50
CA SER A 152 -6.91 -1.42 5.09
C SER A 152 -7.72 -2.51 4.41
N TYR A 153 -7.10 -3.67 4.23
CA TYR A 153 -7.73 -4.86 3.67
C TYR A 153 -7.56 -6.01 4.68
N PRO A 154 -8.27 -5.97 5.82
CA PRO A 154 -8.22 -7.04 6.81
C PRO A 154 -8.46 -8.38 6.11
N TYR A 155 -7.59 -9.35 6.40
CA TYR A 155 -7.67 -10.69 5.83
C TYR A 155 -8.98 -11.34 6.29
N ASP A 156 -9.97 -11.32 5.41
CA ASP A 156 -11.27 -11.95 5.59
C ASP A 156 -11.52 -12.86 4.38
N THR A 157 -12.00 -14.07 4.65
CA THR A 157 -12.40 -15.04 3.61
C THR A 157 -13.74 -14.68 2.96
N ASP A 158 -14.45 -13.68 3.49
CA ASP A 158 -15.66 -13.13 2.86
C ASP A 158 -15.29 -12.33 1.60
N PRO A 159 -15.82 -12.67 0.41
CA PRO A 159 -15.63 -11.86 -0.80
C PRO A 159 -16.20 -10.43 -0.69
N TRP A 160 -16.97 -10.11 0.35
CA TRP A 160 -17.40 -8.76 0.71
C TRP A 160 -16.52 -8.10 1.80
N ALA A 161 -15.28 -8.60 1.96
CA ALA A 161 -14.33 -8.17 2.98
C ALA A 161 -14.30 -6.65 3.15
N LEU A 162 -14.28 -6.24 4.41
CA LEU A 162 -14.33 -4.86 4.83
C LEU A 162 -13.08 -4.11 4.42
N VAL A 163 -13.14 -3.36 3.31
CA VAL A 163 -12.15 -2.31 3.10
C VAL A 163 -12.48 -1.17 4.05
N ASN A 164 -11.52 -0.81 4.90
CA ASN A 164 -11.63 0.43 5.67
C ASN A 164 -10.77 1.50 5.01
N HIS A 165 -11.25 2.72 5.05
CA HIS A 165 -10.54 3.88 4.56
C HIS A 165 -10.33 4.87 5.70
N TYR A 166 -9.13 5.42 5.80
CA TYR A 166 -8.72 6.27 6.90
C TYR A 166 -8.25 7.61 6.38
N ALA A 167 -8.63 8.67 7.07
CA ALA A 167 -8.07 10.00 6.84
C ALA A 167 -7.77 10.69 8.16
N LEU A 168 -6.65 11.41 8.22
CA LEU A 168 -6.39 12.40 9.27
C LEU A 168 -6.64 13.79 8.70
N ARG A 169 -7.42 14.58 9.41
CA ARG A 169 -7.63 16.00 9.13
C ARG A 169 -6.63 16.85 9.88
N SER A 170 -6.34 18.03 9.34
CA SER A 170 -5.41 19.01 9.95
C SER A 170 -5.81 19.43 11.37
N ASN A 171 -7.11 19.36 11.71
CA ASN A 171 -7.61 19.61 13.07
C ASN A 171 -7.36 18.46 14.07
N GLY A 172 -6.76 17.36 13.63
CA GLY A 172 -6.50 16.20 14.48
C GLY A 172 -7.65 15.21 14.62
N THR A 173 -8.65 15.26 13.74
CA THR A 173 -9.70 14.24 13.64
C THR A 173 -9.26 13.13 12.70
N ILE A 174 -9.22 11.91 13.20
CA ILE A 174 -9.14 10.71 12.38
C ILE A 174 -10.56 10.24 12.07
N THR A 175 -10.85 9.99 10.80
CA THR A 175 -12.10 9.38 10.36
C THR A 175 -11.81 8.06 9.65
N ARG A 176 -12.59 7.03 10.00
CA ARG A 176 -12.65 5.75 9.29
C ARG A 176 -13.99 5.65 8.56
N TRP A 177 -13.96 5.22 7.31
CA TRP A 177 -15.12 4.74 6.55
C TRP A 177 -14.97 3.24 6.30
N ASP A 178 -16.07 2.57 6.04
CA ASP A 178 -16.08 1.21 5.49
C ASP A 178 -16.83 1.15 4.15
N SER A 179 -16.46 0.17 3.32
CA SER A 179 -17.08 -0.07 2.02
C SER A 179 -17.98 -1.31 2.04
N LYS A 180 -18.73 -1.51 3.14
CA LYS A 180 -19.71 -2.61 3.24
C LYS A 180 -20.73 -2.57 2.09
N GLY A 181 -20.77 -3.64 1.29
CA GLY A 181 -21.87 -3.89 0.37
C GLY A 181 -21.86 -3.14 -0.96
N GLY A 182 -20.70 -2.62 -1.41
CA GLY A 182 -20.53 -2.11 -2.77
C GLY A 182 -19.85 -0.73 -2.86
N PHE A 183 -20.18 0.02 -3.93
CA PHE A 183 -19.51 1.25 -4.31
C PHE A 183 -19.70 2.38 -3.28
N GLY A 184 -18.61 2.82 -2.65
CA GLY A 184 -18.55 4.06 -1.86
C GLY A 184 -17.87 3.92 -0.50
N TRP A 185 -17.59 5.06 0.12
CA TRP A 185 -17.04 5.15 1.48
C TRP A 185 -18.20 5.51 2.43
N THR A 186 -18.62 4.55 3.25
CA THR A 186 -19.82 4.66 4.09
C THR A 186 -19.48 4.57 5.58
N ASN A 187 -20.50 4.69 6.44
CA ASN A 187 -20.39 4.50 7.89
C ASN A 187 -19.20 5.24 8.57
N PRO A 188 -19.11 6.58 8.44
CA PRO A 188 -18.01 7.34 9.02
C PRO A 188 -17.98 7.24 10.55
N GLN A 189 -16.86 6.82 11.10
CA GLN A 189 -16.56 6.86 12.53
C GLN A 189 -15.37 7.77 12.76
N SER A 190 -15.44 8.69 13.73
CA SER A 190 -14.41 9.69 13.95
C SER A 190 -13.92 9.75 15.39
N ALA A 191 -12.65 10.09 15.57
CA ALA A 191 -12.04 10.36 16.87
C ALA A 191 -11.10 11.57 16.77
N GLY A 192 -11.23 12.50 17.71
CA GLY A 192 -10.35 13.67 17.82
C GLY A 192 -9.12 13.42 18.71
N GLY A 193 -8.29 14.44 18.87
CA GLY A 193 -7.12 14.42 19.77
C GLY A 193 -5.78 14.09 19.08
N PHE A 194 -5.76 14.02 17.75
CA PHE A 194 -4.57 13.67 16.97
C PHE A 194 -3.92 14.89 16.30
N SER A 195 -4.16 16.10 16.80
CA SER A 195 -3.66 17.34 16.17
C SER A 195 -2.13 17.41 16.16
N ALA A 196 -1.45 16.68 17.04
CA ALA A 196 0.01 16.59 17.07
C ALA A 196 0.59 15.63 16.00
N VAL A 197 -0.22 14.73 15.44
CA VAL A 197 0.24 13.74 14.45
C VAL A 197 0.67 14.43 13.16
N LYS A 198 1.86 14.07 12.67
CA LYS A 198 2.45 14.59 11.43
C LYS A 198 2.15 13.64 10.27
N THR A 199 2.44 12.36 10.43
CA THR A 199 2.16 11.30 9.45
C THR A 199 2.01 9.95 10.15
N MET A 200 1.48 8.95 9.43
CA MET A 200 1.22 7.60 9.95
C MET A 200 1.54 6.53 8.91
N ALA A 201 1.69 5.28 9.34
CA ALA A 201 1.73 4.10 8.48
C ALA A 201 0.96 2.95 9.12
N LEU A 202 0.21 2.20 8.31
CA LEU A 202 -0.55 1.04 8.76
C LEU A 202 0.40 -0.15 8.96
N ILE A 203 0.53 -0.63 10.20
CA ILE A 203 1.47 -1.73 10.53
C ILE A 203 0.75 -3.05 10.81
N SER A 204 -0.54 -2.99 11.17
CA SER A 204 -1.33 -4.18 11.47
C SER A 204 -2.81 -4.00 11.15
N GLN A 205 -3.43 -5.07 10.69
CA GLN A 205 -4.86 -5.15 10.41
C GLN A 205 -5.45 -6.43 10.99
N THR A 206 -6.64 -6.33 11.58
CA THR A 206 -7.37 -7.48 12.15
C THR A 206 -8.88 -7.34 11.90
N ALA A 207 -9.64 -8.40 12.19
CA ALA A 207 -11.10 -8.35 12.11
C ALA A 207 -11.76 -7.35 13.09
N THR A 208 -11.03 -6.83 14.10
CA THR A 208 -11.63 -5.99 15.16
C THR A 208 -10.95 -4.64 15.35
N TYR A 209 -9.74 -4.45 14.83
CA TYR A 209 -9.01 -3.19 14.88
C TYR A 209 -7.89 -3.16 13.85
N ASP A 210 -7.49 -1.94 13.49
CA ASP A 210 -6.25 -1.66 12.77
C ASP A 210 -5.27 -0.90 13.67
N THR A 211 -3.97 -1.08 13.45
CA THR A 211 -2.94 -0.36 14.21
C THR A 211 -2.02 0.41 13.27
N PHE A 212 -1.89 1.70 13.55
CA PHE A 212 -0.97 2.61 12.87
C PHE A 212 0.24 2.90 13.75
N LEU A 213 1.38 3.12 13.11
CA LEU A 213 2.53 3.79 13.70
C LEU A 213 2.50 5.26 13.28
N ALA A 214 2.64 6.20 14.21
CA ALA A 214 2.42 7.62 13.98
C ALA A 214 3.56 8.48 14.54
N THR A 215 4.08 9.40 13.73
CA THR A 215 5.00 10.44 14.20
C THR A 215 4.23 11.67 14.66
N THR A 216 4.78 12.39 15.63
CA THR A 216 4.26 13.70 16.03
C THR A 216 5.19 14.81 15.54
N ARG A 217 4.64 16.03 15.40
CA ARG A 217 5.46 17.23 15.11
C ARG A 217 6.50 17.52 16.19
N GLY A 218 6.26 17.06 17.43
CA GLY A 218 7.22 17.11 18.54
C GLY A 218 8.28 16.00 18.53
N GLY A 219 8.23 15.09 17.56
CA GLY A 219 9.25 14.06 17.33
C GLY A 219 9.05 12.73 18.04
N ALA A 220 7.93 12.53 18.72
CA ALA A 220 7.60 11.26 19.34
C ALA A 220 7.03 10.27 18.30
N LEU A 221 7.11 8.98 18.63
CA LEU A 221 6.53 7.88 17.86
C LEU A 221 5.50 7.16 18.74
N TYR A 222 4.32 6.90 18.19
CA TYR A 222 3.21 6.24 18.89
C TYR A 222 2.65 5.11 18.05
N THR A 223 2.05 4.11 18.68
CA THR A 223 1.01 3.30 18.05
C THR A 223 -0.36 3.89 18.31
N ILE A 224 -1.23 3.83 17.30
CA ILE A 224 -2.64 4.21 17.38
C ILE A 224 -3.45 3.01 16.91
N ARG A 225 -4.11 2.34 17.84
CA ARG A 225 -5.04 1.25 17.54
C ARG A 225 -6.44 1.81 17.40
N LEU A 226 -7.08 1.57 16.25
CA LEU A 226 -8.42 2.03 15.91
C LEU A 226 -9.36 0.81 15.87
N PRO A 227 -10.25 0.63 16.85
CA PRO A 227 -11.24 -0.43 16.81
C PRO A 227 -12.21 -0.26 15.64
N LEU A 228 -12.55 -1.34 14.94
CA LEU A 228 -13.51 -1.36 13.83
C LEU A 228 -14.99 -1.27 14.27
N THR A 229 -15.23 -1.20 15.58
CA THR A 229 -16.56 -1.00 16.17
C THR A 229 -16.98 0.47 16.20
N SER A 230 -18.25 0.71 16.50
CA SER A 230 -18.77 2.03 16.89
C SER A 230 -19.15 2.00 18.37
N PRO A 231 -18.74 2.99 19.19
CA PRO A 231 -17.90 4.13 18.83
C PRO A 231 -16.43 3.73 18.58
N MET A 232 -15.76 4.41 17.65
CA MET A 232 -14.32 4.25 17.43
C MET A 232 -13.56 4.93 18.58
N LYS A 233 -13.13 4.14 19.58
CA LYS A 233 -12.33 4.62 20.73
C LYS A 233 -10.86 4.20 20.57
N PRO A 234 -9.97 5.11 20.13
CA PRO A 234 -8.58 4.76 19.89
C PRO A 234 -7.82 4.40 21.17
N VAL A 235 -6.86 3.48 21.06
CA VAL A 235 -5.87 3.19 22.10
C VAL A 235 -4.50 3.64 21.60
N VAL A 236 -3.86 4.53 22.34
CA VAL A 236 -2.59 5.15 21.96
C VAL A 236 -1.49 4.73 22.93
N LYS A 237 -0.36 4.23 22.42
CA LYS A 237 0.81 3.89 23.23
C LYS A 237 2.07 4.57 22.69
N ARG A 238 2.86 5.16 23.57
CA ARG A 238 4.14 5.78 23.20
C ARG A 238 5.18 4.71 22.93
N VAL A 239 5.86 4.81 21.80
CA VAL A 239 6.95 3.92 21.36
C VAL A 239 8.32 4.56 21.56
N ARG A 240 8.47 5.83 21.16
CA ARG A 240 9.65 6.67 21.39
C ARG A 240 9.21 8.08 21.76
N SER A 241 10.02 8.76 22.57
CA SER A 241 9.72 10.13 23.03
C SER A 241 10.22 11.22 22.07
N SER A 242 11.20 10.92 21.21
CA SER A 242 11.86 11.89 20.34
C SER A 242 12.52 11.20 19.14
N THR A 243 13.11 12.01 18.23
CA THR A 243 13.89 11.66 17.03
C THR A 243 13.11 11.26 15.77
N TRP A 244 11.78 11.40 15.76
CA TRP A 244 10.93 11.04 14.62
C TRP A 244 10.33 12.23 13.87
N GLN A 245 10.66 13.47 14.26
CA GLN A 245 10.05 14.69 13.72
C GLN A 245 10.42 14.97 12.25
N ALA A 246 11.55 14.44 11.80
CA ALA A 246 12.06 14.67 10.45
C ALA A 246 11.19 14.00 9.37
N PHE A 247 10.48 12.91 9.70
CA PHE A 247 9.74 12.15 8.69
C PHE A 247 8.38 12.79 8.39
N ASP A 248 8.14 13.07 7.11
CA ASP A 248 6.88 13.60 6.55
C ASP A 248 6.00 12.49 5.97
N ALA A 249 6.59 11.35 5.61
CA ALA A 249 5.87 10.17 5.18
C ALA A 249 6.46 8.92 5.83
N LEU A 250 5.59 7.96 6.15
CA LEU A 250 5.95 6.62 6.59
C LEU A 250 5.33 5.61 5.62
N ILE A 251 6.08 4.58 5.26
CA ILE A 251 5.58 3.41 4.52
C ILE A 251 6.01 2.16 5.30
N ALA A 252 5.09 1.22 5.47
CA ALA A 252 5.32 0.01 6.25
C ALA A 252 5.00 -1.24 5.44
N GLU A 253 5.82 -2.27 5.61
CA GLU A 253 5.56 -3.62 5.13
C GLU A 253 5.78 -4.65 6.23
N LYS A 254 5.07 -5.77 6.13
CA LYS A 254 5.34 -6.92 7.00
C LYS A 254 6.73 -7.49 6.69
N CYS A 255 7.49 -7.78 7.74
CA CYS A 255 8.82 -8.35 7.68
C CYS A 255 8.97 -9.48 8.69
N GLY A 256 8.86 -10.72 8.22
CA GLY A 256 8.78 -11.90 9.09
C GLY A 256 7.44 -12.03 9.80
N GLN A 257 7.42 -12.79 10.90
CA GLN A 257 6.17 -13.12 11.61
C GLN A 257 5.62 -11.96 12.45
N TYR A 258 6.51 -11.18 13.08
CA TYR A 258 6.17 -10.15 14.07
C TYR A 258 6.85 -8.80 13.80
N GLY A 259 7.47 -8.65 12.63
CA GLY A 259 8.26 -7.47 12.30
C GLY A 259 7.57 -6.63 11.24
N THR A 260 7.88 -5.34 11.29
CA THR A 260 7.55 -4.37 10.26
C THR A 260 8.85 -3.79 9.71
N LEU A 261 9.01 -3.81 8.40
CA LEU A 261 9.98 -2.96 7.73
C LEU A 261 9.33 -1.59 7.55
N LEU A 262 9.96 -0.55 8.07
CA LEU A 262 9.46 0.81 8.05
C LEU A 262 10.41 1.72 7.29
N LEU A 263 9.89 2.43 6.30
CA LEU A 263 10.57 3.51 5.61
C LEU A 263 10.07 4.85 6.16
N GLY A 264 10.99 5.66 6.70
CA GLY A 264 10.74 7.07 7.02
C GLY A 264 11.34 7.97 5.94
N ILE A 265 10.52 8.87 5.39
CA ILE A 265 10.92 9.81 4.35
C ILE A 265 10.92 11.23 4.93
N ASP A 266 12.08 11.86 4.88
CA ASP A 266 12.29 13.28 5.19
C ASP A 266 12.24 14.06 3.87
N LYS A 267 11.21 14.89 3.70
CA LYS A 267 11.00 15.66 2.47
C LYS A 267 11.90 16.89 2.39
N ASP A 268 12.35 17.42 3.52
CA ASP A 268 13.26 18.57 3.56
C ASP A 268 14.63 18.18 3.01
N THR A 269 15.14 17.01 3.41
CA THR A 269 16.43 16.48 2.94
C THR A 269 16.32 15.49 1.78
N ARG A 270 15.10 15.22 1.29
CA ARG A 270 14.76 14.27 0.21
C ARG A 270 15.36 12.88 0.43
N SER A 271 15.45 12.47 1.69
CA SER A 271 16.17 11.27 2.13
C SER A 271 15.21 10.25 2.74
N GLY A 272 15.45 8.97 2.47
CA GLY A 272 14.74 7.85 3.08
C GLY A 272 15.63 7.11 4.08
N TYR A 273 15.06 6.64 5.18
CA TYR A 273 15.74 5.84 6.20
C TYR A 273 14.91 4.59 6.52
N LEU A 274 15.58 3.45 6.57
CA LEU A 274 14.94 2.16 6.75
C LEU A 274 15.11 1.66 8.18
N TYR A 275 14.07 1.09 8.75
CA TYR A 275 14.04 0.57 10.12
C TYR A 275 13.39 -0.81 10.15
N ALA A 276 13.99 -1.74 10.90
CA ALA A 276 13.31 -2.94 11.34
C ALA A 276 12.64 -2.66 12.68
N VAL A 277 11.31 -2.72 12.71
CA VAL A 277 10.47 -2.51 13.89
C VAL A 277 9.94 -3.87 14.32
N GLY A 278 10.20 -4.28 15.56
CA GLY A 278 9.59 -5.48 16.13
C GLY A 278 8.16 -5.22 16.60
N HIS A 279 7.55 -6.22 17.21
CA HIS A 279 6.22 -6.12 17.79
C HIS A 279 6.06 -4.89 18.70
N ALA A 280 4.99 -4.14 18.50
CA ALA A 280 4.80 -2.83 19.08
C ALA A 280 4.25 -2.89 20.51
N ASN A 281 5.16 -3.07 21.48
CA ASN A 281 4.86 -3.10 22.91
C ASN A 281 5.23 -1.80 23.64
N GLY A 282 4.72 -0.65 23.15
CA GLY A 282 4.99 0.65 23.74
C GLY A 282 6.49 0.99 23.76
N THR A 283 7.04 1.41 24.89
CA THR A 283 8.47 1.77 24.99
C THR A 283 9.40 0.57 24.86
N ALA A 284 8.90 -0.66 25.01
CA ALA A 284 9.66 -1.88 24.84
C ALA A 284 9.78 -2.33 23.36
N THR A 285 9.11 -1.66 22.42
CA THR A 285 9.25 -1.97 20.99
C THR A 285 10.71 -1.84 20.56
N VAL A 286 11.24 -2.90 19.98
CA VAL A 286 12.58 -2.90 19.38
C VAL A 286 12.51 -2.16 18.05
N ILE A 287 13.41 -1.19 17.85
CA ILE A 287 13.56 -0.48 16.58
C ILE A 287 15.04 -0.48 16.25
N LYS A 288 15.41 -1.10 15.12
CA LYS A 288 16.77 -1.14 14.61
C LYS A 288 16.83 -0.31 13.32
N GLY A 289 17.66 0.74 13.31
CA GLY A 289 17.99 1.45 12.08
C GLY A 289 18.80 0.56 11.15
N LEU A 290 18.38 0.46 9.89
CA LEU A 290 19.08 -0.27 8.83
C LEU A 290 19.91 0.66 7.93
N GLY A 291 19.73 1.97 8.07
CA GLY A 291 20.53 3.00 7.41
C GLY A 291 19.74 3.85 6.43
N LYS A 292 20.45 4.78 5.79
CA LYS A 292 19.92 5.62 4.71
C LYS A 292 19.71 4.75 3.46
N VAL A 293 18.56 4.91 2.82
CA VAL A 293 18.24 4.28 1.54
C VAL A 293 19.00 5.00 0.44
N PRO A 294 19.72 4.30 -0.47
CA PRO A 294 20.50 4.92 -1.54
C PRO A 294 19.61 5.39 -2.70
N ALA A 295 18.63 6.24 -2.42
CA ALA A 295 17.74 6.86 -3.40
C ALA A 295 17.30 8.26 -2.95
N THR A 296 16.79 9.05 -3.88
CA THR A 296 16.23 10.38 -3.61
C THR A 296 14.71 10.30 -3.53
N PHE A 297 14.12 10.96 -2.53
CA PHE A 297 12.68 11.02 -2.29
C PHE A 297 12.21 12.47 -2.44
N ALA A 298 12.10 12.93 -3.69
CA ALA A 298 11.73 14.31 -4.01
C ALA A 298 10.24 14.49 -4.36
N ASP A 299 9.51 13.39 -4.43
CA ASP A 299 8.13 13.40 -4.91
C ASP A 299 7.16 13.97 -3.86
N PRO A 300 6.11 14.70 -4.26
CA PRO A 300 5.14 15.26 -3.33
C PRO A 300 4.32 14.20 -2.59
N VAL A 301 4.07 13.04 -3.21
CA VAL A 301 3.22 11.99 -2.66
C VAL A 301 4.01 10.68 -2.60
N HIS A 302 3.95 10.00 -1.46
CA HIS A 302 4.52 8.67 -1.25
C HIS A 302 3.46 7.77 -0.64
N PHE A 303 3.42 6.52 -1.07
CA PHE A 303 2.46 5.52 -0.61
C PHE A 303 3.06 4.12 -0.70
N ARG A 304 2.40 3.18 -0.03
CA ARG A 304 2.71 1.76 -0.12
C ARG A 304 2.23 1.23 -1.47
N ASP A 305 3.10 0.55 -2.20
CA ASP A 305 2.72 -0.23 -3.39
C ASP A 305 2.78 -1.72 -3.04
N THR A 306 1.71 -2.45 -3.32
CA THR A 306 1.61 -3.87 -3.00
C THR A 306 0.89 -4.60 -4.12
N ALA A 307 1.22 -5.89 -4.27
CA ALA A 307 0.37 -6.80 -5.01
C ALA A 307 -1.02 -6.91 -4.34
N GLU A 308 -1.94 -7.63 -4.99
CA GLU A 308 -3.32 -7.87 -4.54
C GLU A 308 -3.50 -7.99 -3.01
N PRO A 309 -4.60 -7.44 -2.46
CA PRO A 309 -4.96 -7.61 -1.06
C PRO A 309 -4.86 -9.06 -0.60
N GLY A 310 -4.12 -9.31 0.47
CA GLY A 310 -3.93 -10.64 1.05
C GLY A 310 -2.67 -11.39 0.62
N ILE A 311 -1.94 -10.94 -0.42
CA ILE A 311 -0.64 -11.53 -0.79
C ILE A 311 0.47 -11.11 0.19
N ALA A 312 0.53 -9.82 0.50
CA ALA A 312 1.44 -9.27 1.49
C ALA A 312 0.65 -8.38 2.47
N PRO A 313 -0.24 -8.93 3.32
CA PRO A 313 -0.97 -8.11 4.27
C PRO A 313 0.00 -7.56 5.34
N PRO A 314 -0.32 -6.42 5.98
CA PRO A 314 0.34 -6.01 7.22
C PRO A 314 0.25 -7.10 8.31
N LEU A 315 0.86 -6.85 9.47
CA LEU A 315 0.82 -7.80 10.58
C LEU A 315 -0.61 -8.11 11.03
N TYR A 316 -0.86 -9.33 11.48
CA TYR A 316 -2.15 -9.72 12.04
C TYR A 316 -2.10 -9.65 13.57
N GLY A 317 -2.48 -8.50 14.10
CA GLY A 317 -2.40 -8.19 15.52
C GLY A 317 -1.07 -7.54 15.90
N GLU A 318 -1.19 -6.52 16.75
CA GLU A 318 -0.13 -5.81 17.46
C GLU A 318 -0.60 -5.53 18.89
#